data_AF-A0A117IG69-F1
#
_entry.id   AF-A0A117IG69-F1
#
_cell.length_a   1.000
_cell.length_b   1.000
_cell.length_c   1.000
_cell.angle_alpha   90.00
_cell.angle_beta   90.00
_cell.angle_gamma   90.00
#
_symmetry.space_group_name_H-M   'P 1'
#
loop_
_entity.id
_entity.type
_entity.pdbx_description
1 polymer ?
#
loop_
_entity_poly.entity_id
_entity_poly.type
_entity_poly.pdbx_seq_one_letter_code
_entity_poly.pdbx_strand_id
1 'polypeptide(L)' 'MADVGDLVPTTDDRWMTLAPKYCANGHPLTGGMVLVGHAPCSCGIPGGHASWRCRECDHITYGPGLATGCRPLAGPAAVR' A
#
# COMPACT_ATOMS: atom_id res chain seq x y z
N MET A 1 0.40 18.33 2.29
CA MET A 1 0.91 17.27 3.18
C MET A 1 1.10 16.03 2.32
N ALA A 2 2.10 15.20 2.60
CA ALA A 2 2.28 13.97 1.85
C ALA A 2 1.23 12.92 2.27
N ASP A 3 0.72 12.18 1.30
CA ASP A 3 -0.26 11.12 1.47
C ASP A 3 0.41 9.74 1.53
N VAL A 4 -0.31 8.75 2.06
CA VAL A 4 0.17 7.36 2.09
C VAL A 4 0.42 6.87 0.66
N GLY A 5 1.64 6.39 0.42
CA GLY A 5 2.09 5.99 -0.92
C GLY A 5 2.95 7.05 -1.64
N ASP A 6 3.00 8.28 -1.15
CA ASP A 6 3.86 9.31 -1.75
C ASP A 6 5.35 9.01 -1.52
N LEU A 7 6.17 9.38 -2.50
CA LEU A 7 7.62 9.36 -2.36
C LEU A 7 8.06 10.62 -1.59
N VAL A 8 8.64 10.42 -0.39
CA VAL A 8 9.03 11.50 0.51
C VAL A 8 10.52 11.41 0.87
N PRO A 9 11.20 12.55 1.09
CA PRO A 9 12.58 12.54 1.57
C PRO A 9 12.63 12.08 3.03
N THR A 10 13.68 11.34 3.38
CA THR A 10 14.02 11.00 4.75
C THR A 10 14.98 12.04 5.33
N THR A 11 15.24 11.96 6.64
CA THR A 11 16.21 12.83 7.32
C THR A 11 17.66 12.64 6.90
N ASP A 12 17.96 11.53 6.20
CA ASP A 12 19.31 11.20 5.72
C ASP A 12 19.46 11.46 4.20
N ASP A 13 18.67 12.38 3.64
CA ASP A 13 18.64 12.70 2.20
C ASP A 13 18.34 11.49 1.27
N ARG A 14 17.74 10.43 1.81
CA ARG A 14 17.23 9.29 1.03
C ARG A 14 15.74 9.47 0.74
N TRP A 15 15.18 8.58 -0.07
CA TRP A 15 13.76 8.60 -0.39
C TRP A 15 13.07 7.35 0.15
N MET A 16 11.83 7.50 0.58
CA MET A 16 10.98 6.39 0.99
C MET A 16 9.53 6.60 0.54
N THR A 17 8.80 5.51 0.38
CA THR A 17 7.34 5.55 0.26
C THR A 17 6.74 5.78 1.64
N LEU A 18 5.88 6.80 1.78
CA LEU A 18 5.22 7.11 3.04
C LEU A 18 4.25 5.98 3.41
N ALA A 19 4.59 5.23 4.45
CA ALA A 19 3.77 4.15 4.98
C ALA A 19 2.73 4.66 6.00
N PRO A 20 1.55 4.03 6.09
CA PRO A 20 0.59 4.31 7.15
C PRO A 20 1.12 3.84 8.51
N LYS A 21 0.88 4.62 9.57
CA LYS A 21 1.25 4.25 10.95
C LYS A 21 0.25 3.28 11.59
N TYR A 22 -1.00 3.34 11.17
CA TYR A 22 -2.10 2.53 11.68
C TYR A 22 -2.93 1.99 10.51
N CYS A 23 -3.52 0.81 10.69
CA CYS A 23 -4.57 0.34 9.80
C CYS A 23 -5.87 1.13 10.04
N ALA A 24 -6.86 1.02 9.14
CA ALA A 24 -8.14 1.71 9.31
C ALA A 24 -8.90 1.31 10.59
N ASN A 25 -8.60 0.14 11.15
CA ASN A 25 -9.17 -0.35 12.41
C ASN A 25 -8.38 0.10 13.65
N GLY A 26 -7.32 0.92 13.50
CA GLY A 26 -6.55 1.49 14.62
C GLY A 26 -5.34 0.68 15.11
N HIS A 27 -5.11 -0.54 14.61
CA HIS A 27 -3.93 -1.32 14.98
C HIS A 27 -2.63 -0.70 14.44
N PRO A 28 -1.54 -0.68 15.22
CA PRO A 28 -0.25 -0.15 14.80
C PRO A 28 0.40 -1.03 13.72
N LEU A 29 0.96 -0.39 12.69
CA LEU A 29 1.66 -1.06 11.58
C LEU A 29 3.17 -0.97 11.75
N THR A 30 3.68 -1.59 12.81
CA THR A 30 5.11 -1.65 13.15
C THR A 30 5.78 -2.92 12.62
N GLY A 31 7.09 -3.03 12.79
CA GLY A 31 7.87 -4.21 12.38
C GLY A 31 7.27 -5.51 12.93
N GLY A 32 7.04 -6.48 12.04
CA GLY A 32 6.43 -7.77 12.39
C GLY A 32 4.90 -7.77 12.47
N MET A 33 4.24 -6.61 12.51
CA MET A 33 2.78 -6.44 12.58
C MET A 33 2.14 -6.06 11.24
N VAL A 34 2.96 -5.77 10.23
CA VAL A 34 2.52 -5.42 8.88
C VAL A 34 3.21 -6.28 7.82
N LEU A 35 2.43 -6.73 6.84
CA LEU A 35 2.95 -7.27 5.59
C LEU A 35 2.94 -6.14 4.55
N VAL A 36 4.13 -5.75 4.10
CA VAL A 36 4.30 -4.76 3.03
C VAL A 36 4.41 -5.50 1.71
N GLY A 37 3.67 -5.03 0.72
CA GLY A 37 3.64 -5.61 -0.61
C GLY A 37 3.34 -4.58 -1.68
N HIS A 38 3.22 -5.07 -2.89
CA HIS A 38 2.89 -4.28 -4.06
C HIS A 38 1.79 -5.00 -4.84
N ALA A 39 0.70 -4.30 -5.15
CA ALA A 39 -0.50 -4.82 -5.79
C ALA A 39 -0.70 -4.18 -7.18
N PRO A 40 -0.64 -4.96 -8.27
CA PRO A 40 -1.04 -4.47 -9.59
C PRO A 40 -2.53 -4.09 -9.59
N CYS A 41 -2.91 -3.05 -10.34
CA CYS A 41 -4.29 -2.58 -10.45
C CYS A 41 -4.82 -2.59 -11.88
N SER A 42 -6.15 -2.54 -12.01
CA SER A 42 -6.85 -2.24 -13.27
C SER A 42 -6.71 -0.79 -13.73
N CYS A 43 -6.19 0.10 -12.89
CA CYS A 43 -6.18 1.54 -13.06
C CYS A 43 -5.08 2.07 -13.99
N GLY A 44 -4.21 1.20 -14.51
CA GLY A 44 -3.16 1.57 -15.44
C GLY A 44 -2.03 2.41 -14.85
N ILE A 45 -2.00 2.62 -13.53
CA ILE A 45 -0.86 3.24 -12.83
C ILE A 45 0.36 2.35 -13.05
N PRO A 46 1.43 2.84 -13.70
CA PRO A 46 2.66 2.09 -13.85
C PRO A 46 3.23 1.75 -12.47
N GLY A 47 3.63 0.50 -12.27
CA GLY A 47 3.92 0.00 -10.93
C GLY A 47 2.66 -0.64 -10.36
N GLY A 48 1.70 0.14 -9.86
CA GLY A 48 0.50 -0.33 -9.16
C GLY A 48 0.38 0.42 -7.83
N HIS A 49 -0.11 -0.25 -6.78
CA HIS A 49 -0.21 0.33 -5.43
C HIS A 49 0.68 -0.43 -4.44
N ALA A 50 1.39 0.29 -3.58
CA ALA A 50 1.90 -0.29 -2.35
C ALA A 50 0.74 -0.75 -1.46
N SER A 51 0.93 -1.84 -0.74
CA SER A 51 -0.07 -2.41 0.16
C SER A 51 0.53 -2.67 1.54
N TRP A 52 -0.21 -2.31 2.59
CA TRP A 52 0.13 -2.60 3.98
C TRP A 52 -1.00 -3.40 4.60
N ARG A 53 -0.82 -4.71 4.73
CA ARG A 53 -1.78 -5.62 5.37
C ARG A 53 -1.45 -5.75 6.84
N CYS A 54 -2.41 -5.36 7.69
CA CYS A 54 -2.34 -5.57 9.12
C CYS A 54 -2.35 -7.07 9.42
N ARG A 55 -1.39 -7.56 10.21
CA ARG A 55 -1.37 -8.98 10.62
C ARG A 55 -2.36 -9.32 11.73
N GLU A 56 -2.92 -8.31 12.40
CA GLU A 56 -3.88 -8.52 13.49
C GLU A 56 -5.32 -8.66 12.98
N CYS A 57 -5.72 -7.83 12.01
CA CYS A 57 -7.10 -7.79 11.52
C CYS A 57 -7.25 -7.98 10.00
N ASP A 58 -6.15 -8.27 9.30
CA ASP A 58 -6.11 -8.48 7.85
C ASP A 58 -6.55 -7.31 6.96
N HIS A 59 -6.88 -6.16 7.55
CA HIS A 59 -7.18 -4.95 6.79
C HIS A 59 -5.98 -4.51 5.95
N ILE A 60 -6.23 -4.14 4.69
CA ILE A 60 -5.21 -3.70 3.74
C ILE A 60 -5.40 -2.22 3.42
N THR A 61 -4.39 -1.42 3.71
CA THR A 61 -4.29 -0.04 3.22
C THR A 61 -3.49 -0.02 1.93
N TYR A 62 -3.92 0.75 0.94
CA TYR A 62 -3.22 0.93 -0.33
C TYR A 62 -2.69 2.36 -0.49
N GLY A 63 -1.54 2.49 -1.15
CA GLY A 63 -0.87 3.76 -1.44
C GLY A 63 -0.33 3.77 -2.87
N PRO A 64 -0.71 4.74 -3.73
CA PRO A 64 -1.74 5.75 -3.50
C PRO A 64 -3.11 5.15 -3.13
N GLY A 65 -3.99 5.94 -2.53
CA GLY A 65 -5.36 5.49 -2.26
C GLY A 65 -6.07 4.99 -3.52
N LEU A 66 -6.91 3.97 -3.40
CA LEU A 66 -7.64 3.43 -4.54
C LEU A 66 -8.71 4.44 -5.00
N ALA A 67 -8.60 4.94 -6.23
CA ALA A 67 -9.64 5.75 -6.85
C ALA A 67 -10.86 4.90 -7.22
N THR A 68 -12.01 5.54 -7.45
CA THR A 68 -13.23 4.88 -7.93
C THR A 68 -12.95 4.06 -9.19
N GLY A 69 -13.28 2.76 -9.16
CA GLY A 69 -13.03 1.83 -10.27
C GLY A 69 -11.63 1.22 -10.31
N CYS A 70 -10.71 1.64 -9.45
CA CYS A 70 -9.44 0.96 -9.25
C CYS A 70 -9.66 -0.35 -8.48
N ARG A 71 -9.23 -1.47 -9.05
CA ARG A 71 -9.29 -2.78 -8.42
C ARG A 71 -7.89 -3.40 -8.35
N PRO A 72 -7.38 -3.68 -7.14
CA PRO A 72 -6.21 -4.54 -6.97
C PRO A 72 -6.48 -5.91 -7.57
N LEU A 73 -5.57 -6.39 -8.42
CA LEU A 73 -5.69 -7.68 -9.08
C LEU A 73 -5.17 -8.78 -8.14
N ALA A 74 -6.02 -9.79 -7.89
CA ALA A 74 -5.67 -10.93 -7.06
C ALA A 74 -5.08 -12.05 -7.93
N GLY A 75 -3.75 -12.09 -8.02
CA GLY A 75 -3.02 -13.15 -8.71
C GLY A 75 -2.85 -12.92 -10.22
N PRO A 76 -2.16 -13.85 -10.91
CA PRO A 76 -2.01 -13.78 -12.35
C PRO A 76 -3.38 -13.84 -13.02
N ALA A 77 -3.52 -13.15 -14.16
CA ALA A 77 -4.69 -13.34 -15.01
C ALA A 77 -4.83 -14.84 -15.31
N ALA A 78 -6.04 -15.37 -15.20
CA ALA A 78 -6.31 -16.73 -15.65
C ALA A 78 -5.97 -16.80 -17.14
N VAL A 79 -4.91 -17.52 -17.47
CA VAL A 79 -4.55 -17.78 -18.87
C VAL A 79 -5.61 -18.72 -19.45
N ARG A 80 -6.25 -18.27 -20.53
CA ARG A 80 -7.14 -19.08 -21.36
C ARG A 80 -6.37 -19.60 -22.56
#